data_AF-A0A8H9G8G0-F1
#
_entry.id   AF-A0A8H9G8G0-F1
#
_cell.length_a   1.000
_cell.length_b   1.000
_cell.length_c   1.000
_cell.angle_alpha   90.00
_cell.angle_beta   90.00
_cell.angle_gamma   90.00
#
_symmetry.space_group_name_H-M   'P 1'
#
loop_
_entity.id
_entity.type
_entity.pdbx_description
1 polymer ?
#
loop_
_entity_poly.entity_id
_entity_poly.type
_entity_poly.pdbx_seq_one_letter_code
_entity_poly.pdbx_strand_id
1 'polypeptide(L)'
;MILDDATRDSWRAFFAQDGRFEVRYDAERFRRIAAKNLRDGVLLLVVVTAVLVAAVAWGRTGPIVLAALLFVVGAILGIVLLRRRLALLRPAGGQPGLLLGVSNIGLHTPLVPLVDWSEVRAVFAVDESARTARRLARPGLAGTAARWAAGNGGATRHLWFLLEDAPALRSRVVDQRWVRGFETFPNVDGPAFAQYVLDLDTVLSPRDTDRITAAVLVQAQARGIHAVESSGAADFAEYASLLSGVAVDGVVPDRPTSTTGNPFRS
;
A
#
# COMPACT_ATOMS: atom_id res chain seq x y z
N MET A 1 2.10 16.81 -2.28
CA MET A 1 2.43 17.39 -3.59
C MET A 1 1.25 18.28 -3.91
N ILE A 2 1.28 19.55 -3.52
CA ILE A 2 0.08 20.38 -3.60
C ILE A 2 -0.32 20.51 -5.07
N LEU A 3 -1.47 19.95 -5.43
CA LEU A 3 -2.05 20.10 -6.76
C LEU A 3 -2.34 21.57 -7.05
N ASP A 4 -1.68 22.10 -8.08
CA ASP A 4 -1.99 23.43 -8.59
C ASP A 4 -3.38 23.48 -9.24
N ASP A 5 -3.95 24.69 -9.30
CA ASP A 5 -5.32 24.90 -9.77
C ASP A 5 -5.47 24.54 -11.26
N ALA A 6 -4.44 24.78 -12.07
CA ALA A 6 -4.45 24.45 -13.50
C ALA A 6 -4.57 22.94 -13.75
N THR A 7 -3.83 22.13 -12.99
CA THR A 7 -3.89 20.67 -13.05
C THR A 7 -5.26 20.19 -12.56
N ARG A 8 -5.78 20.78 -11.48
CA ARG A 8 -7.12 20.46 -10.97
C ARG A 8 -8.19 20.72 -12.02
N ASP A 9 -8.14 21.87 -12.69
CA ASP A 9 -9.13 22.25 -13.70
C ASP A 9 -9.00 21.42 -14.98
N SER A 10 -7.79 21.06 -15.39
CA SER A 10 -7.57 20.12 -16.50
C SER A 10 -8.22 18.76 -16.24
N TRP A 11 -8.05 18.20 -15.03
CA TRP A 11 -8.70 16.95 -14.66
C TRP A 11 -10.22 17.09 -14.57
N ARG A 12 -10.74 18.18 -14.00
CA ARG A 12 -12.18 18.44 -13.97
C ARG A 12 -12.76 18.48 -15.39
N ALA A 13 -12.11 19.16 -16.33
CA ALA A 13 -12.52 19.22 -17.72
C ALA A 13 -12.48 17.83 -18.39
N PHE A 14 -11.43 17.04 -18.14
CA PHE A 14 -11.32 15.67 -18.64
C PHE A 14 -12.50 14.79 -18.17
N PHE A 15 -12.86 14.88 -16.89
CA PHE A 15 -13.96 14.10 -16.34
C PHE A 15 -15.36 14.65 -16.69
N ALA A 16 -15.49 15.95 -16.97
CA ALA A 16 -16.72 16.52 -17.50
C ALA A 16 -17.10 15.96 -18.88
N GLN A 17 -16.15 15.33 -19.58
CA GLN A 17 -16.33 14.64 -20.87
C GLN A 17 -16.44 13.12 -20.71
N ASP A 18 -16.84 12.63 -19.53
CA ASP A 18 -16.90 11.19 -19.20
C ASP A 18 -15.57 10.44 -19.39
N GLY A 19 -14.46 11.17 -19.22
CA GLY A 19 -13.11 10.60 -19.29
C GLY A 19 -12.89 9.49 -18.27
N ARG A 20 -12.21 8.42 -18.72
CA ARG A 20 -11.71 7.34 -17.87
C ARG A 20 -10.19 7.34 -17.92
N PHE A 21 -9.56 7.52 -16.77
CA PHE A 21 -8.10 7.49 -16.67
C PHE A 21 -7.66 6.19 -16.02
N GLU A 22 -6.75 5.48 -16.66
CA GLU A 22 -6.24 4.20 -16.16
C GLU A 22 -4.74 4.20 -16.11
N VAL A 23 -4.21 3.63 -15.03
CA VAL A 23 -2.80 3.26 -14.94
C VAL A 23 -2.68 1.75 -14.88
N ARG A 24 -1.72 1.24 -15.65
CA ARG A 24 -1.41 -0.18 -15.74
C ARG A 24 -0.05 -0.43 -15.12
N TYR A 25 0.14 -1.63 -14.58
CA TYR A 25 1.45 -2.06 -14.09
C TYR A 25 2.47 -2.01 -15.23
N ASP A 26 3.65 -1.45 -14.95
CA ASP A 26 4.81 -1.66 -15.81
C ASP A 26 5.21 -3.14 -15.74
N ALA A 27 4.88 -3.91 -16.78
CA ALA A 27 5.12 -5.34 -16.85
C ALA A 27 6.62 -5.69 -16.75
N GLU A 28 7.51 -4.83 -17.24
CA GLU A 28 8.96 -5.06 -17.14
C GLU A 28 9.47 -4.80 -15.74
N ARG A 29 9.00 -3.73 -15.09
CA ARG A 29 9.34 -3.44 -13.70
C ARG A 29 8.79 -4.51 -12.77
N PHE A 30 7.55 -4.95 -13.00
CA PHE A 30 6.92 -6.08 -12.30
C PHE A 30 7.74 -7.37 -12.44
N ARG A 31 8.12 -7.77 -13.67
CA ARG A 31 8.93 -8.97 -13.90
C ARG A 31 10.32 -8.87 -13.27
N ARG A 32 10.95 -7.70 -13.33
CA ARG A 32 12.26 -7.46 -12.67
C ARG A 32 12.17 -7.61 -11.16
N ILE A 33 11.12 -7.04 -10.55
CA ILE A 33 10.84 -7.20 -9.11
C ILE A 33 10.63 -8.68 -8.79
N ALA A 34 9.75 -9.37 -9.53
CA ALA A 34 9.48 -10.79 -9.32
C ALA A 34 10.74 -11.67 -9.45
N ALA A 35 11.56 -11.46 -10.48
CA ALA A 35 12.80 -12.20 -10.71
C ALA A 35 13.84 -11.94 -9.61
N LYS A 36 14.02 -10.67 -9.20
CA LYS A 36 14.91 -10.31 -8.09
C LYS A 36 14.45 -10.99 -6.79
N ASN A 37 13.15 -11.04 -6.53
CA ASN A 37 12.59 -11.67 -5.33
C ASN A 37 12.86 -13.16 -5.29
N LEU A 38 12.64 -13.85 -6.41
CA LEU A 38 12.93 -15.27 -6.53
C LEU A 38 14.42 -15.55 -6.28
N ARG A 39 15.30 -14.77 -6.93
CA ARG A 39 16.75 -14.90 -6.78
C ARG A 39 17.20 -14.67 -5.34
N ASP A 40 16.76 -13.57 -4.71
CA ASP A 40 17.16 -13.23 -3.33
C ASP A 40 16.66 -14.30 -2.34
N GLY A 41 15.45 -14.84 -2.55
CA GLY A 41 14.90 -15.93 -1.74
C GLY A 41 15.66 -17.25 -1.89
N VAL A 42 16.01 -17.65 -3.12
CA VAL A 42 16.81 -18.85 -3.40
C VAL A 42 18.21 -18.71 -2.79
N LEU A 43 18.86 -17.55 -2.94
CA LEU A 43 20.18 -17.29 -2.38
C LEU A 43 20.17 -17.41 -0.85
N LEU A 44 19.17 -16.82 -0.19
CA LEU A 44 19.03 -16.92 1.26
C LEU A 44 18.91 -18.38 1.71
N LEU A 45 18.08 -19.17 1.03
CA LEU A 45 17.91 -20.59 1.32
C LEU A 45 19.23 -21.35 1.18
N VAL A 46 19.96 -21.14 0.08
CA VAL A 46 21.26 -21.80 -0.17
C VAL A 46 22.28 -21.46 0.90
N VAL A 47 22.42 -20.19 1.28
CA VAL A 47 23.35 -19.74 2.33
C VAL A 47 23.01 -20.37 3.67
N VAL A 48 21.73 -20.32 4.04
CA VAL A 48 21.22 -20.86 5.30
C VAL A 48 21.43 -22.39 5.38
N THR A 49 21.19 -23.11 4.29
CA THR A 49 21.48 -24.55 4.20
C THR A 49 22.98 -24.85 4.28
N ALA A 50 23.83 -24.08 3.59
CA ALA A 50 25.28 -24.28 3.61
C ALA A 50 25.86 -24.06 5.02
N VAL A 51 25.41 -23.03 5.73
CA VAL A 51 25.81 -22.77 7.13
C VAL A 51 25.39 -23.92 8.04
N LEU A 52 24.17 -24.44 7.86
CA LEU A 52 23.70 -25.58 8.64
C LEU A 52 24.54 -26.84 8.40
N VAL A 53 24.86 -27.15 7.14
CA VAL A 53 25.71 -28.30 6.78
C VAL A 53 27.10 -28.15 7.37
N ALA A 54 27.71 -26.96 7.29
CA ALA A 54 29.03 -26.69 7.86
C ALA A 54 29.02 -26.82 9.39
N ALA A 55 27.98 -26.34 10.07
CA ALA A 55 27.84 -26.45 11.52
C ALA A 55 27.67 -27.91 11.98
N VAL A 56 26.90 -28.71 11.24
CA VAL A 56 26.74 -30.16 11.48
C VAL A 56 28.06 -30.89 11.24
N ALA A 57 28.77 -30.58 10.15
CA ALA A 57 30.07 -31.17 9.83
C ALA A 57 31.15 -30.86 10.89
N TRP A 58 31.06 -29.72 11.58
CA TRP A 58 31.97 -29.36 12.67
C TRP A 58 31.75 -30.20 13.95
N GLY A 59 30.62 -30.88 14.09
CA GLY A 59 30.39 -31.89 15.13
C GLY A 59 30.29 -31.38 16.58
N ARG A 60 30.23 -30.06 16.80
CA ARG A 60 30.04 -29.46 18.13
C ARG A 60 28.59 -29.06 18.34
N THR A 61 28.01 -29.47 19.47
CA THR A 61 26.60 -29.17 19.84
C THR A 61 26.30 -27.67 19.93
N GLY A 62 27.22 -26.85 20.45
CA GLY A 62 27.05 -25.39 20.53
C GLY A 62 26.83 -24.71 19.16
N PRO A 63 27.75 -24.88 18.19
CA PRO A 63 27.58 -24.41 16.81
C PRO A 63 26.34 -24.94 16.10
N ILE A 64 25.92 -26.19 16.37
CA ILE A 64 24.70 -26.76 15.79
C ILE A 64 23.46 -26.02 16.29
N VAL A 65 23.36 -25.76 17.60
CA VAL A 65 22.24 -25.00 18.19
C VAL A 65 22.20 -23.57 17.66
N LEU A 66 23.35 -22.90 17.57
CA LEU A 66 23.45 -21.54 17.02
C LEU A 66 23.05 -21.51 15.53
N ALA A 67 23.51 -22.48 14.74
CA ALA A 67 23.16 -22.59 13.33
C ALA A 67 21.66 -22.86 13.12
N ALA A 68 21.05 -23.70 13.96
CA ALA A 68 19.61 -23.94 13.93
C ALA A 68 18.80 -22.67 14.27
N LEU A 69 19.23 -21.91 15.28
CA LEU A 69 18.63 -20.61 15.61
C LEU A 69 18.75 -19.61 14.45
N LEU A 70 19.94 -19.47 13.86
CA LEU A 70 20.16 -18.61 12.72
C LEU A 70 19.37 -19.05 11.48
N PHE A 71 19.22 -20.37 11.28
CA PHE A 71 18.37 -20.94 10.23
C PHE A 71 16.92 -20.51 10.42
N VAL A 72 16.37 -20.68 11.63
CA VAL A 72 14.98 -20.32 11.93
C VAL A 72 14.74 -18.82 11.75
N VAL A 73 15.64 -17.98 12.29
CA VAL A 73 15.55 -16.52 12.12
C VAL A 73 15.66 -16.14 10.64
N GLY A 74 16.60 -16.71 9.91
CA GLY A 74 16.77 -16.50 8.47
C GLY A 74 15.54 -16.93 7.66
N ALA A 75 14.96 -18.10 7.98
CA ALA A 75 13.76 -18.60 7.35
C ALA A 75 12.54 -17.70 7.62
N ILE A 76 12.36 -17.26 8.87
CA ILE A 76 11.28 -16.32 9.24
C ILE A 76 11.45 -15.00 8.47
N LEU A 77 12.64 -14.42 8.48
CA LEU A 77 12.93 -13.19 7.74
C LEU A 77 12.69 -13.37 6.24
N GLY A 78 13.13 -14.49 5.66
CA GLY A 78 12.89 -14.84 4.27
C GLY A 78 11.40 -14.94 3.93
N ILE A 79 10.61 -15.61 4.78
CA ILE A 79 9.15 -15.72 4.62
C ILE A 79 8.48 -14.36 4.74
N VAL A 80 8.86 -13.54 5.72
CA VAL A 80 8.30 -12.18 5.90
C VAL A 80 8.61 -11.32 4.68
N LEU A 81 9.85 -11.38 4.16
CA LEU A 81 10.26 -10.67 2.95
C LEU A 81 9.47 -11.14 1.73
N LEU A 82 9.35 -12.45 1.53
CA LEU A 82 8.60 -13.00 0.41
C LEU A 82 7.12 -12.63 0.49
N ARG A 83 6.51 -12.67 1.69
CA ARG A 83 5.12 -12.26 1.92
C ARG A 83 4.91 -10.77 1.66
N ARG A 84 5.79 -9.89 2.15
CA ARG A 84 5.71 -8.44 1.90
C ARG A 84 5.87 -8.12 0.41
N ARG A 85 6.80 -8.79 -0.27
CA ARG A 85 7.04 -8.55 -1.69
C ARG A 85 5.95 -9.14 -2.59
N LEU A 86 5.32 -10.25 -2.20
CA LEU A 86 4.08 -10.73 -2.83
C LEU A 86 2.91 -9.77 -2.55
N ALA A 87 2.89 -9.09 -1.40
CA ALA A 87 1.89 -8.07 -1.11
C ALA A 87 1.92 -6.91 -2.12
N LEU A 88 3.09 -6.54 -2.66
CA LEU A 88 3.20 -5.54 -3.74
C LEU A 88 2.48 -5.95 -5.04
N LEU A 89 2.28 -7.25 -5.25
CA LEU A 89 1.60 -7.81 -6.42
C LEU A 89 0.11 -8.10 -6.14
N ARG A 90 -0.32 -8.03 -4.87
CA ARG A 90 -1.72 -8.28 -4.47
C ARG A 90 -2.69 -7.26 -5.05
N PRO A 91 -2.39 -5.94 -5.05
CA PRO A 91 -3.30 -4.99 -5.65
C PRO A 91 -3.49 -5.16 -7.16
N ALA A 92 -2.65 -5.97 -7.83
CA ALA A 92 -2.75 -6.34 -9.24
C ALA A 92 -3.64 -7.55 -9.53
N GLY A 93 -4.14 -8.25 -8.49
CA GLY A 93 -4.71 -9.59 -8.67
C GLY A 93 -3.70 -10.63 -9.20
N GLY A 94 -2.40 -10.39 -9.02
CA GLY A 94 -1.33 -11.33 -9.38
C GLY A 94 -0.95 -11.39 -10.87
N GLN A 95 -1.47 -10.52 -11.73
CA GLN A 95 -1.05 -10.42 -13.13
C GLN A 95 -0.70 -8.97 -13.52
N PRO A 96 0.25 -8.75 -14.46
CA PRO A 96 0.50 -7.43 -15.01
C PRO A 96 -0.74 -6.97 -15.79
N GLY A 97 -1.44 -5.98 -15.25
CA GLY A 97 -2.73 -5.53 -15.78
C GLY A 97 -3.07 -4.12 -15.31
N LEU A 98 -4.37 -3.87 -15.14
CA LEU A 98 -4.87 -2.65 -14.53
C LEU A 98 -4.36 -2.55 -13.08
N LEU A 99 -3.78 -1.42 -12.69
CA LEU A 99 -3.50 -1.11 -11.29
C LEU A 99 -4.70 -0.39 -10.68
N LEU A 100 -5.11 0.71 -11.31
CA LEU A 100 -6.27 1.49 -10.91
C LEU A 100 -6.81 2.26 -12.12
N GLY A 101 -8.12 2.21 -12.31
CA GLY A 101 -8.85 3.11 -13.18
C GLY A 101 -9.71 4.07 -12.36
N VAL A 102 -9.87 5.29 -12.84
CA VAL A 102 -10.67 6.34 -12.22
C VAL A 102 -11.63 6.87 -13.28
N SER A 103 -12.90 6.96 -12.92
CA SER A 103 -13.98 7.40 -13.80
C SER A 103 -15.07 8.10 -13.02
N ASN A 104 -16.06 8.64 -13.72
CA ASN A 104 -17.21 9.28 -13.07
C ASN A 104 -18.06 8.34 -12.21
N ILE A 105 -18.10 7.04 -12.54
CA ILE A 105 -18.89 6.06 -11.79
C ILE A 105 -18.16 5.52 -10.56
N GLY A 106 -16.83 5.53 -10.56
CA GLY A 106 -16.07 4.92 -9.47
C GLY A 106 -14.63 4.57 -9.82
N LEU A 107 -14.04 3.76 -8.94
CA LEU A 107 -12.70 3.21 -9.04
C LEU A 107 -12.78 1.82 -9.68
N HIS A 108 -11.98 1.60 -10.71
CA HIS A 108 -11.83 0.31 -11.38
C HIS A 108 -10.60 -0.39 -10.82
N THR A 109 -10.79 -1.51 -10.15
CA THR A 109 -9.67 -2.26 -9.55
C THR A 109 -9.65 -3.68 -10.10
N PRO A 110 -8.49 -4.35 -10.11
CA PRO A 110 -8.43 -5.75 -10.54
C PRO A 110 -8.98 -6.72 -9.48
N LEU A 111 -9.20 -6.27 -8.24
CA LEU A 111 -9.76 -7.10 -7.16
C LEU A 111 -11.28 -7.08 -7.17
N VAL A 112 -11.85 -5.88 -7.25
CA VAL A 112 -13.30 -5.61 -7.38
C VAL A 112 -13.46 -4.74 -8.63
N PRO A 113 -14.18 -5.20 -9.68
CA PRO A 113 -14.16 -4.55 -10.99
C PRO A 113 -14.57 -3.07 -10.94
N LEU A 114 -15.50 -2.74 -10.05
CA LEU A 114 -15.94 -1.38 -9.78
C LEU A 114 -16.22 -1.20 -8.28
N VAL A 115 -15.59 -0.20 -7.69
CA VAL A 115 -15.95 0.35 -6.38
C VAL A 115 -16.60 1.69 -6.63
N ASP A 116 -17.89 1.81 -6.34
CA ASP A 116 -18.64 3.05 -6.53
C ASP A 116 -18.10 4.13 -5.59
N TRP A 117 -18.10 5.39 -6.02
CA TRP A 117 -17.67 6.50 -5.19
C TRP A 117 -18.48 6.67 -3.90
N SER A 118 -19.75 6.22 -3.88
CA SER A 118 -20.58 6.19 -2.68
C SER A 118 -20.04 5.26 -1.60
N GLU A 119 -19.29 4.22 -1.97
CA GLU A 119 -18.67 3.28 -1.04
C GLU A 119 -17.33 3.82 -0.47
N VAL A 120 -16.80 4.91 -1.04
CA VAL A 120 -15.52 5.50 -0.63
C VAL A 120 -15.76 6.59 0.41
N ARG A 121 -15.35 6.31 1.65
CA ARG A 121 -15.49 7.26 2.75
C ARG A 121 -14.43 8.36 2.70
N ALA A 122 -13.17 7.97 2.47
CA ALA A 122 -12.04 8.87 2.41
C ALA A 122 -10.91 8.33 1.52
N VAL A 123 -10.09 9.24 1.01
CA VAL A 123 -8.90 8.94 0.22
C VAL A 123 -7.70 9.70 0.76
N PHE A 124 -6.59 8.99 0.91
CA PHE A 124 -5.32 9.56 1.36
C PHE A 124 -4.25 9.32 0.30
N ALA A 125 -3.70 10.41 -0.23
CA ALA A 125 -2.49 10.41 -1.02
C ALA A 125 -1.30 10.65 -0.09
N VAL A 126 -0.58 9.58 0.23
CA VAL A 126 0.57 9.63 1.14
C VAL A 126 1.85 9.74 0.33
N ASP A 127 2.68 10.74 0.63
CA ASP A 127 4.02 10.92 0.06
C ASP A 127 5.07 11.01 1.17
N GLU A 128 5.74 9.89 1.43
CA GLU A 128 6.81 9.76 2.40
C GLU A 128 8.21 9.95 1.78
N SER A 129 8.31 10.30 0.50
CA SER A 129 9.58 10.32 -0.25
C SER A 129 10.66 11.14 0.46
N ALA A 130 10.30 12.34 0.94
CA ALA A 130 11.22 13.22 1.66
C ALA A 130 11.63 12.67 3.02
N ARG A 131 10.71 12.04 3.77
CA ARG A 131 11.03 11.40 5.06
C ARG A 131 11.95 10.20 4.86
N THR A 132 11.68 9.40 3.85
CA THR A 132 12.50 8.24 3.48
C THR A 132 13.88 8.69 3.05
N ALA A 133 14.02 9.70 2.18
CA ALA A 133 15.31 10.25 1.79
C ALA A 133 16.15 10.71 3.00
N ARG A 134 15.52 11.42 3.96
CA ARG A 134 16.19 11.83 5.22
C ARG A 134 16.63 10.63 6.06
N ARG A 135 15.82 9.57 6.15
CA ARG A 135 16.17 8.34 6.88
C ARG A 135 17.33 7.59 6.20
N LEU A 136 17.34 7.53 4.88
CA LEU A 136 18.40 6.90 4.09
C LEU A 136 19.74 7.63 4.22
N ALA A 137 19.71 8.95 4.36
CA ALA A 137 20.90 9.78 4.56
C ALA A 137 21.50 9.69 5.99
N ARG A 138 20.83 9.03 6.95
CA ARG A 138 21.36 8.90 8.32
C ARG A 138 22.58 7.97 8.35
N PRO A 139 23.65 8.33 9.09
CA PRO A 139 24.79 7.43 9.26
C PRO A 139 24.45 6.22 10.15
N GLY A 140 25.27 5.17 10.06
CA GLY A 140 25.22 4.00 10.95
C GLY A 140 24.15 2.96 10.63
N LEU A 141 23.76 2.20 11.66
CA LEU A 141 22.83 1.07 11.57
C LEU A 141 21.44 1.50 11.09
N ALA A 142 20.98 2.69 11.52
CA ALA A 142 19.66 3.21 11.15
C ALA A 142 19.53 3.47 9.63
N GLY A 143 20.51 4.12 9.01
CA GLY A 143 20.50 4.34 7.55
C GLY A 143 20.75 3.07 6.74
N THR A 144 21.50 2.12 7.30
CA THR A 144 21.71 0.81 6.67
C THR A 144 20.42 -0.02 6.67
N ALA A 145 19.70 -0.04 7.79
CA ALA A 145 18.37 -0.67 7.88
C ALA A 145 17.36 0.01 6.96
N ALA A 146 17.36 1.34 6.85
CA ALA A 146 16.49 2.08 5.94
C ALA A 146 16.78 1.75 4.46
N ARG A 147 18.07 1.71 4.06
CA ARG A 147 18.49 1.32 2.70
C ARG A 147 18.08 -0.11 2.37
N TRP A 148 18.23 -1.01 3.34
CA TRP A 148 17.79 -2.39 3.21
C TRP A 148 16.27 -2.49 3.05
N ALA A 149 15.49 -1.78 3.87
CA ALA A 149 14.03 -1.73 3.78
C ALA A 149 13.53 -1.15 2.44
N ALA A 150 14.13 -0.05 1.97
CA ALA A 150 13.81 0.52 0.66
C ALA A 150 14.17 -0.44 -0.48
N GLY A 151 15.34 -1.10 -0.41
CA GLY A 151 15.78 -2.11 -1.37
C GLY A 151 14.90 -3.36 -1.43
N ASN A 152 14.08 -3.58 -0.40
CA ASN A 152 13.11 -4.67 -0.29
C ASN A 152 11.72 -4.32 -0.81
N GLY A 153 11.56 -3.17 -1.47
CA GLY A 153 10.30 -2.77 -2.12
C GLY A 153 9.37 -1.97 -1.21
N GLY A 154 9.90 -1.24 -0.23
CA GLY A 154 9.12 -0.23 0.48
C GLY A 154 8.72 0.89 -0.48
N ALA A 155 7.44 0.97 -0.82
CA ALA A 155 6.88 2.15 -1.49
C ALA A 155 7.02 3.38 -0.58
N THR A 156 7.14 4.54 -1.21
CA THR A 156 7.12 5.83 -0.50
C THR A 156 5.92 6.67 -0.88
N ARG A 157 5.21 6.29 -1.96
CA ARG A 157 4.02 6.99 -2.42
C ARG A 157 2.86 6.01 -2.51
N HIS A 158 1.78 6.35 -1.83
CA HIS A 158 0.65 5.46 -1.68
C HIS A 158 -0.69 6.17 -1.89
N LEU A 159 -1.68 5.44 -2.38
CA LEU A 159 -3.09 5.82 -2.32
C LEU A 159 -3.81 4.86 -1.39
N TRP A 160 -4.37 5.39 -0.31
CA TRP A 160 -5.14 4.61 0.66
C TRP A 160 -6.60 5.03 0.55
N PHE A 161 -7.45 4.04 0.29
CA PHE A 161 -8.89 4.22 0.23
C PHE A 161 -9.49 3.59 1.47
N LEU A 162 -10.31 4.36 2.17
CA LEU A 162 -11.16 3.84 3.22
C LEU A 162 -12.55 3.61 2.63
N LEU A 163 -12.99 2.37 2.68
CA LEU A 163 -14.19 1.88 2.04
C LEU A 163 -15.19 1.39 3.10
N GLU A 164 -16.47 1.58 2.81
CA GLU A 164 -17.57 1.12 3.64
C GLU A 164 -17.83 -0.39 3.44
N ASP A 165 -18.38 -1.04 4.47
CA ASP A 165 -18.83 -2.44 4.44
C ASP A 165 -17.82 -3.45 3.82
N ALA A 166 -16.78 -3.75 4.58
CA ALA A 166 -15.75 -4.70 4.17
C ALA A 166 -16.28 -6.11 3.88
N PRO A 167 -17.24 -6.69 4.63
CA PRO A 167 -17.86 -7.95 4.26
C PRO A 167 -18.45 -7.92 2.84
N ALA A 168 -19.21 -6.89 2.48
CA ALA A 168 -19.81 -6.75 1.15
C ALA A 168 -18.77 -6.51 0.04
N LEU A 169 -17.66 -5.83 0.33
CA LEU A 169 -16.55 -5.70 -0.61
C LEU A 169 -15.83 -7.03 -0.85
N ARG A 170 -15.56 -7.79 0.22
CA ARG A 170 -14.84 -9.07 0.13
C ARG A 170 -15.62 -10.13 -0.63
N SER A 171 -16.95 -10.12 -0.56
CA SER A 171 -17.80 -11.05 -1.33
C SER A 171 -17.77 -10.77 -2.84
N ARG A 172 -17.45 -9.54 -3.25
CA ARG A 172 -17.33 -9.13 -4.67
C ARG A 172 -15.94 -9.32 -5.27
N VAL A 173 -14.97 -9.81 -4.49
CA VAL A 173 -13.60 -10.04 -4.99
C VAL A 173 -13.60 -11.15 -6.03
N VAL A 174 -13.10 -10.83 -7.23
CA VAL A 174 -13.12 -11.73 -8.41
C VAL A 174 -12.34 -13.02 -8.15
N ASP A 175 -11.18 -12.91 -7.51
CA ASP A 175 -10.34 -14.05 -7.15
C ASP A 175 -10.07 -14.04 -5.65
N GLN A 176 -10.69 -15.01 -4.96
CA GLN A 176 -10.67 -15.15 -3.51
C GLN A 176 -9.27 -15.32 -2.92
N ARG A 177 -8.26 -15.69 -3.73
CA ARG A 177 -6.85 -15.70 -3.30
C ARG A 177 -6.37 -14.30 -2.87
N TRP A 178 -7.02 -13.25 -3.39
CA TRP A 178 -6.68 -11.86 -3.14
C TRP A 178 -7.67 -11.13 -2.22
N VAL A 179 -8.56 -11.85 -1.54
CA VAL A 179 -9.53 -11.25 -0.58
C VAL A 179 -8.84 -10.43 0.52
N ARG A 180 -7.60 -10.79 0.86
CA ARG A 180 -6.74 -10.06 1.81
C ARG A 180 -6.09 -8.80 1.23
N GLY A 181 -6.40 -8.43 -0.01
CA GLY A 181 -6.05 -7.14 -0.59
C GLY A 181 -6.84 -5.99 0.02
N PHE A 182 -7.97 -6.29 0.68
CA PHE A 182 -8.70 -5.37 1.53
C PHE A 182 -8.42 -5.70 3.00
N GLU A 183 -7.69 -4.82 3.68
CA GLU A 183 -7.50 -4.92 5.13
C GLU A 183 -8.78 -4.48 5.83
N THR A 184 -9.11 -5.11 6.96
CA THR A 184 -10.37 -4.85 7.68
C THR A 184 -10.11 -4.21 9.02
N PHE A 185 -10.89 -3.18 9.32
CA PHE A 185 -10.90 -2.50 10.61
C PHE A 185 -12.26 -2.72 11.28
N PRO A 186 -12.29 -3.11 12.56
CA PRO A 186 -13.54 -3.20 13.28
C PRO A 186 -14.23 -1.83 13.33
N ASN A 187 -15.54 -1.86 13.37
CA ASN A 187 -16.39 -0.70 13.58
C ASN A 187 -17.33 -1.06 14.74
N VAL A 188 -17.38 -0.20 15.77
CA VAL A 188 -18.19 -0.47 16.97
C VAL A 188 -19.69 -0.37 16.66
N ASP A 189 -20.07 0.55 15.77
CA ASP A 189 -21.47 0.92 15.53
C ASP A 189 -22.02 0.43 14.18
N GLY A 190 -21.32 -0.50 13.51
CA GLY A 190 -21.72 -0.93 12.18
C GLY A 190 -20.81 -1.98 11.55
N PRO A 191 -20.94 -2.21 10.23
CA PRO A 191 -20.07 -3.14 9.53
C PRO A 191 -18.62 -2.65 9.55
N ALA A 192 -17.69 -3.60 9.62
CA ALA A 192 -16.26 -3.34 9.56
C ALA A 192 -15.90 -2.54 8.30
N PHE A 193 -14.96 -1.61 8.42
CA PHE A 193 -14.44 -0.84 7.30
C PHE A 193 -13.37 -1.64 6.55
N ALA A 194 -13.25 -1.38 5.26
CA ALA A 194 -12.18 -1.91 4.44
C ALA A 194 -11.16 -0.81 4.12
N GLN A 195 -9.88 -1.17 4.15
CA GLN A 195 -8.80 -0.35 3.61
C GLN A 195 -8.27 -1.03 2.36
N TYR A 196 -8.18 -0.25 1.28
CA TYR A 196 -7.49 -0.64 0.06
C TYR A 196 -6.24 0.23 -0.11
N VAL A 197 -5.07 -0.39 -0.11
CA VAL A 197 -3.77 0.29 -0.22
C VAL A 197 -3.12 0.00 -1.56
N LEU A 198 -2.78 1.06 -2.28
CA LEU A 198 -1.99 1.00 -3.50
C LEU A 198 -0.62 1.61 -3.28
N ASP A 199 0.41 0.79 -3.48
CA ASP A 199 1.81 1.19 -3.51
C ASP A 199 2.18 1.65 -4.93
N LEU A 200 2.32 2.96 -5.16
CA LEU A 200 2.36 3.52 -6.52
C LEU A 200 3.76 3.52 -7.13
N ASP A 201 4.74 4.05 -6.41
CA ASP A 201 6.09 4.34 -6.92
C ASP A 201 6.96 3.09 -7.13
N THR A 202 6.52 1.94 -6.59
CA THR A 202 7.16 0.64 -6.81
C THR A 202 6.87 0.09 -8.21
N VAL A 203 5.72 0.42 -8.79
CA VAL A 203 5.20 -0.23 -10.00
C VAL A 203 4.77 0.74 -11.11
N LEU A 204 4.69 2.04 -10.81
CA LEU A 204 4.42 3.11 -11.77
C LEU A 204 5.65 4.01 -11.97
N SER A 205 5.70 4.68 -13.13
CA SER A 205 6.62 5.80 -13.33
C SER A 205 6.24 6.99 -12.41
N PRO A 206 7.18 7.88 -12.05
CA PRO A 206 6.86 9.06 -11.23
C PRO A 206 5.73 9.90 -11.84
N ARG A 207 5.74 10.04 -13.18
CA ARG A 207 4.70 10.78 -13.91
C ARG A 207 3.33 10.11 -13.78
N ASP A 208 3.26 8.78 -13.89
CA ASP A 208 1.98 8.07 -13.77
C ASP A 208 1.49 8.06 -12.33
N THR A 209 2.41 8.00 -11.35
CA THR A 209 2.09 8.20 -9.92
C THR A 209 1.45 9.57 -9.70
N ASP A 210 2.05 10.65 -10.21
CA ASP A 210 1.49 12.00 -10.06
C ASP A 210 0.11 12.13 -10.72
N ARG A 211 -0.03 11.60 -11.94
CA ARG A 211 -1.28 11.66 -12.69
C ARG A 211 -2.41 10.87 -12.03
N ILE A 212 -2.16 9.65 -11.57
CA ILE A 212 -3.21 8.85 -10.92
C ILE A 212 -3.60 9.46 -9.56
N THR A 213 -2.63 9.92 -8.78
CA THR A 213 -2.91 10.62 -7.52
C THR A 213 -3.76 11.86 -7.76
N ALA A 214 -3.40 12.68 -8.75
CA ALA A 214 -4.19 13.85 -9.14
C ALA A 214 -5.62 13.48 -9.56
N ALA A 215 -5.76 12.53 -10.48
CA ALA A 215 -7.06 12.08 -10.98
C ALA A 215 -7.99 11.61 -9.85
N VAL A 216 -7.45 10.81 -8.92
CA VAL A 216 -8.20 10.31 -7.76
C VAL A 216 -8.62 11.44 -6.82
N LEU A 217 -7.69 12.31 -6.43
CA LEU A 217 -7.98 13.40 -5.50
C LEU A 217 -9.04 14.36 -6.07
N VAL A 218 -8.93 14.70 -7.36
CA VAL A 218 -9.91 15.57 -8.03
C VAL A 218 -11.30 14.95 -8.05
N GLN A 219 -11.42 13.66 -8.37
CA GLN A 219 -12.70 12.97 -8.41
C GLN A 219 -13.33 12.78 -7.03
N ALA A 220 -12.51 12.50 -6.01
CA ALA A 220 -12.96 12.42 -4.63
C ALA A 220 -13.49 13.78 -4.14
N GLN A 221 -12.71 14.85 -4.35
CA GLN A 221 -13.10 16.21 -3.97
C GLN A 221 -14.38 16.67 -4.67
N ALA A 222 -14.52 16.40 -5.97
CA ALA A 222 -15.73 16.75 -6.74
C ALA A 222 -17.02 16.10 -6.19
N ARG A 223 -16.90 15.05 -5.38
CA ARG A 223 -18.01 14.31 -4.76
C ARG A 223 -18.17 14.59 -3.27
N GLY A 224 -17.42 15.54 -2.72
CA GLY A 224 -17.41 15.80 -1.28
C GLY A 224 -16.84 14.63 -0.46
N ILE A 225 -16.05 13.76 -1.10
CA ILE A 225 -15.30 12.71 -0.40
C ILE A 225 -14.05 13.34 0.19
N HIS A 226 -13.76 12.99 1.44
CA HIS A 226 -12.60 13.51 2.13
C HIS A 226 -11.31 13.04 1.43
N ALA A 227 -10.53 13.99 0.92
CA ALA A 227 -9.35 13.72 0.10
C ALA A 227 -8.15 14.45 0.71
N VAL A 228 -7.21 13.69 1.27
CA VAL A 228 -6.08 14.25 2.03
C VAL A 228 -4.78 13.94 1.32
N GLU A 229 -3.99 14.98 1.13
CA GLU A 229 -2.56 14.80 0.89
C GLU A 229 -1.82 14.77 2.22
N SER A 230 -1.10 13.68 2.49
CA SER A 230 -0.33 13.52 3.71
C SER A 230 1.14 13.29 3.41
N SER A 231 2.00 13.79 4.29
CA SER A 231 3.44 13.50 4.28
C SER A 231 3.81 12.23 5.06
N GLY A 232 2.83 11.50 5.61
CA GLY A 232 3.09 10.25 6.31
C GLY A 232 1.87 9.43 6.69
N ALA A 233 2.08 8.11 6.74
CA ALA A 233 1.10 7.09 7.11
C ALA A 233 0.41 7.32 8.47
N ALA A 234 1.04 8.10 9.37
CA ALA A 234 0.49 8.41 10.68
C ALA A 234 -0.84 9.17 10.62
N ASP A 235 -1.02 10.07 9.65
CA ASP A 235 -2.25 10.86 9.54
C ASP A 235 -3.45 9.98 9.17
N PHE A 236 -3.22 8.94 8.36
CA PHE A 236 -4.25 7.94 8.10
C PHE A 236 -4.52 7.08 9.33
N ALA A 237 -3.48 6.60 10.02
CA ALA A 237 -3.66 5.72 11.18
C ALA A 237 -4.50 6.41 12.27
N GLU A 238 -4.25 7.70 12.49
CA GLU A 238 -5.06 8.57 13.34
C GLU A 238 -6.52 8.63 12.85
N TYR A 239 -6.74 8.93 11.57
CA TYR A 239 -8.07 8.99 10.96
C TYR A 239 -8.84 7.65 11.07
N ALA A 240 -8.20 6.53 10.74
CA ALA A 240 -8.79 5.21 10.80
C ALA A 240 -9.12 4.79 12.25
N SER A 241 -8.25 5.15 13.20
CA SER A 241 -8.47 4.88 14.64
C SER A 241 -9.63 5.67 15.23
N LEU A 242 -9.85 6.89 14.75
CA LEU A 242 -11.01 7.71 15.14
C LEU A 242 -12.30 7.12 14.57
N LEU A 243 -12.28 6.71 13.30
CA LEU A 243 -13.45 6.11 12.66
C LEU A 243 -13.82 4.73 13.19
N SER A 244 -12.86 3.93 13.64
CA SER A 244 -13.14 2.63 14.22
C SER A 244 -13.81 2.71 15.61
N GLY A 245 -13.95 3.92 16.20
CA GLY A 245 -14.49 4.12 17.55
C GLY A 245 -13.59 3.56 18.67
N VAL A 246 -12.38 3.09 18.33
CA VAL A 246 -11.45 2.42 19.26
C VAL A 246 -10.69 3.44 20.12
N ALA A 247 -10.55 4.68 19.66
CA ALA A 247 -9.81 5.73 20.37
C ALA A 247 -10.68 6.74 21.15
N VAL A 248 -11.99 6.78 20.92
CA VAL A 248 -12.90 7.78 21.51
C VAL A 248 -14.23 7.12 21.83
N ASP A 249 -14.53 6.86 23.11
CA ASP A 249 -15.81 6.45 23.75
C ASP A 249 -16.99 6.03 22.84
N GLY A 250 -16.76 5.18 21.83
CA GLY A 250 -17.79 4.77 20.86
C GLY A 250 -18.39 5.88 19.99
N VAL A 251 -17.74 7.03 19.80
CA VAL A 251 -18.27 8.10 18.92
C VAL A 251 -17.51 8.10 17.61
N VAL A 252 -18.13 7.55 16.56
CA VAL A 252 -17.63 7.68 15.18
C VAL A 252 -17.82 9.13 14.74
N PRO A 253 -16.75 9.89 14.42
CA PRO A 253 -16.91 11.26 13.97
C PRO A 253 -17.64 11.34 12.63
N ASP A 254 -18.47 12.38 12.49
CA ASP A 254 -19.12 12.73 11.23
C ASP A 254 -18.10 12.86 10.11
N ARG A 255 -18.57 12.64 8.86
CA ARG A 255 -17.73 12.83 7.68
C ARG A 255 -17.14 14.24 7.73
N PRO A 256 -15.80 14.41 7.73
CA PRO A 256 -15.20 15.72 7.85
C PRO A 256 -15.68 16.62 6.72
N THR A 257 -16.09 17.84 7.07
CA THR A 257 -16.62 18.84 6.12
C THR A 257 -15.52 19.52 5.31
N SER A 258 -14.25 19.42 5.73
CA SER A 258 -13.11 19.92 4.95
C SER A 258 -12.62 18.87 3.94
N THR A 259 -12.35 19.33 2.72
CA THR A 259 -11.91 18.50 1.58
C THR A 259 -10.39 18.52 1.35
N THR A 260 -9.63 19.19 2.23
CA THR A 260 -8.17 19.35 2.16
C THR A 260 -7.55 19.40 3.57
N GLY A 261 -6.45 18.67 3.77
CA GLY A 261 -5.69 18.63 5.03
C GLY A 261 -6.21 17.59 6.03
N ASN A 262 -5.41 17.27 7.06
CA ASN A 262 -5.87 16.43 8.18
C ASN A 262 -6.84 17.26 9.03
N PRO A 263 -8.15 16.92 9.10
CA PRO A 263 -9.16 17.70 9.82
C PRO A 263 -8.95 17.68 11.34
N PHE A 264 -8.05 16.82 11.84
CA PHE A 264 -7.77 16.62 13.25
C PHE A 264 -6.45 17.28 13.72
N ARG A 265 -5.70 17.91 12.80
CA ARG A 265 -4.61 18.81 13.17
C ARG A 265 -5.08 20.25 13.07
N SER A 266 -5.44 20.83 14.21
CA SER A 266 -5.55 22.28 14.42
C SER A 266 -4.18 22.94 14.43
#